data_AF-A0A8T3YG31-F1
#
_entry.id   AF-A0A8T3YG31-F1
#
_cell.length_a   1.000
_cell.length_b   1.000
_cell.length_c   1.000
_cell.angle_alpha   90.00
_cell.angle_beta   90.00
_cell.angle_gamma   90.00
#
_symmetry.space_group_name_H-M   'P 1'
#
loop_
_entity.id
_entity.type
_entity.pdbx_description
1 polymer ?
#
loop_
_entity_poly.entity_id
_entity_poly.type
_entity_poly.pdbx_seq_one_letter_code
_entity_poly.pdbx_strand_id
1 'polypeptide(L)'
;MVVGVAAAENFAEGIEQIFIVEATLFRDGSAELKQLSIADGVPNTRASEPGDYEIRLVSNSGILLTSDISSSFTAYEEFLVPCEELGMPPEAGFDGMCLTDKERQLESVEKFLRLPYFAAAEKLEFTYRGKLMASIDMPALLCKADGTCSDYCRLKGDADCPARPSQPAKKESGFPAELALVVVVLAIVLALLALRRSRNQQEQAI
;
A
#
# COMPACT_ATOMS: atom_id res chain seq x y z
N MET A 1 14.34 -26.24 -23.38
CA MET A 1 13.07 -25.69 -23.89
C MET A 1 13.06 -24.23 -23.47
N VAL A 2 13.44 -23.31 -24.37
CA VAL A 2 13.54 -21.88 -24.07
C VAL A 2 12.19 -21.29 -24.43
N VAL A 3 11.37 -20.98 -23.43
CA VAL A 3 10.14 -20.20 -23.63
C VAL A 3 10.60 -18.77 -23.92
N GLY A 4 10.43 -18.33 -25.15
CA GLY A 4 10.78 -16.98 -25.57
C GLY A 4 9.97 -15.98 -24.76
N VAL A 5 10.67 -15.14 -23.99
CA VAL A 5 10.11 -13.94 -23.35
C VAL A 5 9.74 -13.00 -24.50
N ALA A 6 8.47 -13.03 -24.90
CA ALA A 6 7.96 -12.13 -25.93
C ALA A 6 8.14 -10.69 -25.44
N ALA A 7 8.75 -9.88 -26.30
CA ALA A 7 9.24 -8.54 -26.02
C ALA A 7 8.23 -7.65 -25.28
N ALA A 8 8.64 -7.16 -24.11
CA ALA A 8 7.95 -6.12 -23.34
C ALA A 8 8.08 -4.71 -23.99
N GLU A 9 8.63 -4.59 -25.20
CA GLU A 9 9.07 -3.30 -25.76
C GLU A 9 7.94 -2.41 -26.30
N ASN A 10 6.71 -2.92 -26.47
CA ASN A 10 5.59 -2.14 -27.02
C ASN A 10 4.48 -1.78 -26.00
N PHE A 11 4.69 -1.99 -24.70
CA PHE A 11 3.65 -1.73 -23.68
C PHE A 11 3.64 -0.31 -23.11
N ALA A 12 4.52 0.59 -23.56
CA ALA A 12 4.70 1.91 -22.92
C ALA A 12 3.70 3.00 -23.36
N GLU A 13 2.99 2.84 -24.47
CA GLU A 13 2.00 3.84 -24.91
C GLU A 13 0.62 3.55 -24.32
N GLY A 14 0.23 4.32 -23.29
CA GLY A 14 -1.13 4.34 -22.74
C GLY A 14 -1.30 3.78 -21.33
N ILE A 15 -0.22 3.37 -20.66
CA ILE A 15 -0.29 3.01 -19.23
C ILE A 15 -0.16 4.29 -18.41
N GLU A 16 -1.30 4.86 -18.01
CA GLU A 16 -1.34 6.03 -17.13
C GLU A 16 -1.10 5.65 -15.65
N GLN A 17 -1.31 4.37 -15.29
CA GLN A 17 -1.33 3.90 -13.91
C GLN A 17 -0.36 2.76 -13.63
N ILE A 18 0.23 2.79 -12.45
CA ILE A 18 1.20 1.81 -11.96
C ILE A 18 0.80 1.29 -10.58
N PHE A 19 1.17 0.05 -10.31
CA PHE A 19 1.26 -0.47 -8.96
C PHE A 19 2.61 -0.08 -8.36
N ILE A 20 2.58 0.55 -7.19
CA ILE A 20 3.77 0.73 -6.35
C ILE A 20 3.70 -0.31 -5.25
N VAL A 21 4.64 -1.24 -5.26
CA VAL A 21 4.78 -2.31 -4.28
C VAL A 21 6.00 -2.02 -3.42
N GLU A 22 5.79 -1.86 -2.12
CA GLU A 22 6.88 -1.80 -1.14
C GLU A 22 7.21 -3.22 -0.67
N ALA A 23 8.41 -3.67 -1.01
CA ALA A 23 8.93 -4.97 -0.63
C ALA A 23 10.18 -4.81 0.25
N THR A 24 10.24 -5.58 1.34
CA THR A 24 11.42 -5.76 2.16
C THR A 24 12.03 -7.11 1.79
N LEU A 25 13.22 -7.11 1.18
CA LEU A 25 13.93 -8.33 0.78
C LEU A 25 14.94 -8.69 1.85
N PHE A 26 14.97 -9.94 2.32
CA PHE A 26 15.87 -10.38 3.37
C PHE A 26 17.00 -11.25 2.83
N ARG A 27 18.20 -11.16 3.42
CA ARG A 27 19.39 -11.89 2.97
C ARG A 27 19.21 -13.42 2.96
N ASP A 28 18.36 -13.95 3.82
CA ASP A 28 18.02 -15.38 3.88
C ASP A 28 17.16 -15.87 2.70
N GLY A 29 16.78 -14.97 1.79
CA GLY A 29 15.94 -15.24 0.63
C GLY A 29 14.45 -15.02 0.88
N SER A 30 14.05 -14.69 2.11
CA SER A 30 12.67 -14.31 2.41
C SER A 30 12.36 -12.89 1.91
N ALA A 31 11.07 -12.58 1.79
CA ALA A 31 10.59 -11.27 1.40
C ALA A 31 9.26 -10.97 2.08
N GLU A 32 9.10 -9.74 2.54
CA GLU A 32 7.84 -9.22 3.06
C GLU A 32 7.28 -8.16 2.11
N LEU A 33 5.97 -8.22 1.87
CA LEU A 33 5.27 -7.22 1.06
C LEU A 33 4.44 -6.37 2.02
N LYS A 34 4.79 -5.10 2.14
CA LYS A 34 4.20 -4.20 3.14
C LYS A 34 2.94 -3.53 2.63
N GLN A 35 3.04 -2.92 1.45
CA GLN A 35 1.98 -2.08 0.91
C GLN A 35 1.97 -2.13 -0.61
N LEU A 36 0.76 -2.13 -1.16
CA LEU A 36 0.51 -1.87 -2.56
C LEU A 36 -0.35 -0.61 -2.69
N SER A 37 0.06 0.28 -3.58
CA SER A 37 -0.72 1.47 -3.91
C SER A 37 -0.82 1.62 -5.43
N ILE A 38 -1.87 2.30 -5.89
CA ILE A 38 -2.03 2.68 -7.29
C ILE A 38 -1.68 4.15 -7.39
N ALA A 39 -0.80 4.49 -8.33
CA ALA A 39 -0.43 5.87 -8.62
C ALA A 39 -0.34 6.07 -10.13
N ASP A 40 -0.47 7.32 -10.56
CA ASP A 40 -0.18 7.65 -11.95
C ASP A 40 1.35 7.65 -12.17
N GLY A 41 1.81 7.19 -13.34
CA GLY A 41 3.21 7.29 -13.69
C GLY A 41 3.71 6.24 -14.67
N VAL A 42 5.02 6.25 -14.87
CA VAL A 42 5.71 5.33 -15.78
C VAL A 42 6.27 4.15 -14.97
N PRO A 43 6.04 2.90 -15.40
CA PRO A 43 6.60 1.74 -14.73
C PRO A 43 8.13 1.75 -14.82
N ASN A 44 8.80 1.30 -13.76
CA ASN A 44 10.24 1.10 -13.78
C ASN A 44 10.52 -0.33 -14.27
N THR A 45 10.14 -0.64 -15.51
CA THR A 45 10.30 -1.97 -16.13
C THR A 45 11.65 -2.16 -16.82
N ARG A 46 12.62 -1.24 -16.63
CA ARG A 46 13.97 -1.56 -17.06
C ARG A 46 14.44 -2.71 -16.18
N ALA A 47 14.73 -3.85 -16.83
CA ALA A 47 15.34 -4.98 -16.20
C ALA A 47 16.53 -4.48 -15.38
N SER A 48 16.39 -4.58 -14.05
CA SER A 48 17.56 -4.58 -13.18
C SER A 48 18.50 -5.68 -13.70
N GLU A 49 19.79 -5.54 -13.45
CA GLU A 49 20.71 -6.67 -13.61
C GLU A 49 20.08 -7.95 -13.05
N PRO A 50 20.28 -9.12 -13.69
CA PRO A 50 19.65 -10.36 -13.27
C PRO A 50 19.84 -10.57 -11.77
N GLY A 51 18.74 -10.60 -11.04
CA GLY A 51 18.72 -10.70 -9.59
C GLY A 51 18.21 -12.06 -9.11
N ASP A 52 18.42 -12.35 -7.83
CA ASP A 52 17.94 -13.61 -7.24
C ASP A 52 16.41 -13.64 -7.01
N TYR A 53 15.76 -12.48 -7.04
CA TYR A 53 14.32 -12.32 -6.84
C TYR A 53 13.63 -12.00 -8.16
N GLU A 54 12.44 -12.57 -8.33
CA GLU A 54 11.62 -12.38 -9.51
C GLU A 54 10.18 -12.09 -9.09
N ILE A 55 9.61 -11.03 -9.68
CA ILE A 55 8.19 -10.72 -9.56
C ILE A 55 7.47 -11.19 -10.80
N ARG A 56 6.34 -11.85 -10.58
CA ARG A 56 5.41 -12.23 -11.64
C ARG A 56 4.05 -11.62 -11.38
N LEU A 57 3.51 -10.96 -12.39
CA LEU A 57 2.10 -10.60 -12.41
C LEU A 57 1.35 -11.67 -13.19
N VAL A 58 0.38 -12.32 -12.54
CA VAL A 58 -0.27 -13.52 -13.04
C VAL A 58 -1.78 -13.27 -13.19
N SER A 59 -2.35 -13.77 -14.30
CA SER A 59 -3.77 -13.86 -14.57
C SER A 59 -4.19 -15.32 -14.75
N ASN A 60 -5.50 -15.58 -14.87
CA ASN A 60 -6.02 -16.88 -15.27
C ASN A 60 -5.51 -17.35 -16.65
N SER A 61 -5.11 -16.43 -17.53
CA SER A 61 -4.59 -16.75 -18.87
C SER A 61 -3.07 -16.96 -18.92
N GLY A 62 -2.34 -16.70 -17.83
CA GLY A 62 -0.90 -16.92 -17.72
C GLY A 62 -0.15 -15.78 -17.05
N ILE A 63 1.17 -15.70 -17.32
CA ILE A 63 2.03 -14.63 -16.80
C ILE A 63 1.88 -13.40 -17.70
N LEU A 64 1.46 -12.28 -17.12
CA LEU A 64 1.33 -10.99 -17.80
C LEU A 64 2.64 -10.22 -17.84
N LEU A 65 3.44 -10.34 -16.77
CA LEU A 65 4.72 -9.66 -16.61
C LEU A 65 5.65 -10.47 -15.73
N THR A 66 6.93 -10.48 -16.10
CA THR A 66 8.03 -10.92 -15.25
C THR A 66 9.03 -9.77 -15.10
N SER A 67 9.52 -9.52 -13.88
CA SER A 67 10.58 -8.55 -13.61
C SER A 67 11.57 -9.09 -12.60
N ASP A 68 12.86 -9.07 -12.96
CA ASP A 68 13.95 -9.44 -12.06
C ASP A 68 14.34 -8.27 -11.17
N ILE A 69 14.63 -8.56 -9.90
CA ILE A 69 15.05 -7.57 -8.91
C ILE A 69 16.41 -7.98 -8.37
N SER A 70 17.42 -7.15 -8.64
CA SER A 70 18.70 -7.27 -7.95
C SER A 70 18.65 -6.59 -6.58
N SER A 71 19.14 -7.31 -5.57
CA SER A 71 19.45 -6.76 -4.26
C SER A 71 20.94 -6.96 -3.99
N SER A 72 21.59 -5.90 -3.51
CA SER A 72 22.93 -5.96 -2.96
C SER A 72 22.82 -5.68 -1.47
N PHE A 73 23.13 -6.68 -0.64
CA PHE A 73 23.19 -6.51 0.81
C PHE A 73 24.58 -6.02 1.18
N THR A 74 24.76 -4.70 1.24
CA THR A 74 26.03 -4.13 1.73
C THR A 74 26.12 -4.40 3.22
N ALA A 75 26.95 -5.37 3.61
CA ALA A 75 27.44 -5.43 4.98
C ALA A 75 28.42 -4.27 5.15
N TYR A 76 28.14 -3.36 6.07
CA TYR A 76 29.13 -2.35 6.43
C TYR A 76 30.14 -3.00 7.38
N GLU A 77 31.42 -2.97 7.04
CA GLU A 77 32.51 -3.55 7.84
C GLU A 77 32.55 -2.98 9.27
N GLU A 78 32.01 -1.78 9.47
CA GLU A 78 31.94 -1.10 10.77
C GLU A 78 31.08 -1.80 11.83
N PHE A 79 30.28 -2.81 11.44
CA PHE A 79 29.41 -3.54 12.36
C PHE A 79 29.91 -4.95 12.69
N LEU A 80 30.97 -5.39 12.02
CA LEU A 80 31.64 -6.63 12.36
C LEU A 80 32.45 -6.43 13.65
N VAL A 81 32.08 -7.16 14.70
CA VAL A 81 32.88 -7.28 15.93
C VAL A 81 33.43 -8.70 16.03
N PRO A 82 34.62 -8.90 16.62
CA PRO A 82 35.12 -10.24 16.88
C PRO A 82 34.09 -11.05 17.66
N CYS A 83 33.79 -12.28 17.21
CA CYS A 83 32.82 -13.15 17.89
C CYS A 83 33.15 -13.38 19.38
N GLU A 84 34.43 -13.33 19.71
CA GLU A 84 34.93 -13.42 21.08
C GLU A 84 34.38 -12.30 21.99
N GLU A 85 34.22 -11.08 21.47
CA GLU A 85 33.66 -9.95 22.23
C GLU A 85 32.18 -10.17 22.59
N LEU A 86 31.47 -10.97 21.80
CA LEU A 86 30.08 -11.36 22.03
C LEU A 86 29.96 -12.69 22.80
N GLY A 87 31.07 -13.30 23.21
CA GLY A 87 31.09 -14.62 23.86
C GLY A 87 30.62 -15.75 22.95
N MET A 88 30.68 -15.55 21.63
CA MET A 88 30.31 -16.56 20.63
C MET A 88 31.55 -17.28 20.11
N PRO A 89 31.44 -18.58 19.75
CA PRO A 89 32.55 -19.27 19.10
C PRO A 89 32.85 -18.61 17.74
N PRO A 90 34.11 -18.56 17.28
CA PRO A 90 34.49 -17.93 16.02
C PRO A 90 33.81 -18.57 14.79
N GLU A 91 33.33 -19.81 14.93
CA GLU A 91 32.59 -20.56 13.91
C GLU A 91 31.14 -20.08 13.75
N ALA A 92 30.63 -19.25 14.68
CA ALA A 92 29.31 -18.64 14.58
C ALA A 92 29.26 -17.44 13.61
N GLY A 93 30.43 -16.94 13.19
CA GLY A 93 30.57 -15.76 12.34
C GLY A 93 31.21 -16.06 10.98
N PHE A 94 31.41 -15.01 10.19
CA PHE A 94 32.19 -15.07 8.96
C PHE A 94 33.61 -14.60 9.26
N ASP A 95 34.59 -15.50 9.13
CA ASP A 95 36.01 -15.23 9.44
C ASP A 95 36.26 -14.75 10.88
N GLY A 96 35.54 -15.34 11.85
CA GLY A 96 35.67 -14.99 13.27
C GLY A 96 35.01 -13.66 13.66
N MET A 97 34.34 -12.98 12.72
CA MET A 97 33.58 -11.77 12.96
C MET A 97 32.08 -12.08 13.06
N CYS A 98 31.44 -11.57 14.10
CA CYS A 98 30.04 -11.74 14.38
C CYS A 98 29.29 -10.42 14.24
N LEU A 99 28.01 -10.56 13.91
CA LEU A 99 27.08 -9.44 13.83
C LEU A 99 26.55 -9.10 15.25
N THR A 100 26.43 -7.82 15.56
CA THR A 100 25.77 -7.29 16.77
C THR A 100 24.24 -7.31 16.63
N ASP A 101 23.48 -7.27 17.74
CA ASP A 101 22.01 -7.21 17.69
C ASP A 101 21.43 -6.00 16.94
N LYS A 102 22.23 -4.96 16.70
CA LYS A 102 21.85 -3.81 15.86
C LYS A 102 21.80 -4.15 14.35
N GLU A 103 22.35 -5.28 13.91
CA GLU A 103 22.41 -5.73 12.51
C GLU A 103 21.19 -6.45 11.97
N ARG A 104 20.18 -6.77 12.78
CA ARG A 104 18.93 -7.35 12.25
C ARG A 104 18.23 -6.41 11.24
N GLN A 105 18.58 -5.12 11.23
CA GLN A 105 18.15 -4.15 10.22
C GLN A 105 18.96 -4.18 8.90
N LEU A 106 20.19 -4.71 8.91
CA LEU A 106 21.06 -4.91 7.74
C LEU A 106 20.81 -6.22 6.99
N GLU A 107 19.97 -7.09 7.55
CA GLU A 107 19.50 -8.30 6.88
C GLU A 107 18.46 -8.01 5.81
N SER A 108 18.00 -6.76 5.68
CA SER A 108 16.92 -6.42 4.78
C SER A 108 17.20 -5.20 3.91
N VAL A 109 16.66 -5.21 2.69
CA VAL A 109 16.70 -4.08 1.76
C VAL A 109 15.27 -3.76 1.32
N GLU A 110 14.88 -2.50 1.51
CA GLU A 110 13.61 -2.00 1.00
C GLU A 110 13.71 -1.66 -0.49
N LYS A 111 12.72 -2.10 -1.26
CA LYS A 111 12.59 -1.84 -2.69
C LYS A 111 11.19 -1.35 -3.00
N PHE A 112 11.13 -0.27 -3.77
CA PHE A 112 9.90 0.26 -4.35
C PHE A 112 9.80 -0.16 -5.80
N LEU A 113 8.83 -1.02 -6.08
CA LEU A 113 8.66 -1.63 -7.39
C LEU A 113 7.49 -0.95 -8.08
N ARG A 114 7.75 -0.39 -9.26
CA ARG A 114 6.74 0.32 -10.06
C ARG A 114 6.35 -0.58 -11.22
N LEU A 115 5.29 -1.35 -11.03
CA LEU A 115 4.80 -2.32 -12.01
C LEU A 115 3.68 -1.70 -12.84
N PRO A 116 3.58 -2.02 -14.13
CA PRO A 116 2.42 -1.62 -14.93
C PRO A 116 1.13 -2.19 -14.35
N TYR A 117 0.07 -1.40 -14.39
CA TYR A 117 -1.27 -1.86 -14.02
C TYR A 117 -1.85 -2.74 -15.15
N PHE A 118 -2.35 -3.93 -14.80
CA PHE A 118 -3.13 -4.76 -15.71
C PHE A 118 -4.46 -5.14 -15.07
N ALA A 119 -5.56 -4.81 -15.74
CA ALA A 119 -6.91 -5.11 -15.25
C ALA A 119 -7.21 -6.62 -15.16
N ALA A 120 -6.42 -7.46 -15.85
CA ALA A 120 -6.51 -8.91 -15.81
C ALA A 120 -5.61 -9.54 -14.74
N ALA A 121 -4.83 -8.75 -14.00
CA ALA A 121 -3.95 -9.27 -12.95
C ALA A 121 -4.77 -9.76 -11.76
N GLU A 122 -4.57 -11.03 -11.41
CA GLU A 122 -5.24 -11.67 -10.29
C GLU A 122 -4.29 -11.85 -9.12
N LYS A 123 -3.02 -12.12 -9.40
CA LYS A 123 -2.01 -12.34 -8.38
C LYS A 123 -0.72 -11.61 -8.70
N LEU A 124 -0.09 -11.14 -7.64
CA LEU A 124 1.31 -10.74 -7.65
C LEU A 124 2.09 -11.80 -6.90
N GLU A 125 2.96 -12.51 -7.61
CA GLU A 125 3.81 -13.55 -7.05
C GLU A 125 5.23 -13.03 -6.92
N PHE A 126 5.82 -13.26 -5.75
CA PHE A 126 7.21 -12.98 -5.46
C PHE A 126 7.94 -14.30 -5.29
N THR A 127 8.97 -14.53 -6.12
CA THR A 127 9.76 -15.76 -6.07
C THR A 127 11.23 -15.45 -5.82
N TYR A 128 11.91 -16.36 -5.13
CA TYR A 128 13.35 -16.33 -4.91
C TYR A 128 13.93 -17.63 -5.45
N ARG A 129 14.81 -17.54 -6.47
CA ARG A 129 15.40 -18.71 -7.16
C ARG A 129 14.35 -19.73 -7.61
N GLY A 130 13.21 -19.23 -8.12
CA GLY A 130 12.09 -20.04 -8.62
C GLY A 130 11.18 -20.63 -7.54
N LYS A 131 11.45 -20.41 -6.24
CA LYS A 131 10.55 -20.80 -5.15
C LYS A 131 9.64 -19.64 -4.79
N LEU A 132 8.33 -19.90 -4.72
CA LEU A 132 7.33 -18.91 -4.30
C LEU A 132 7.54 -18.52 -2.83
N MET A 133 7.78 -17.23 -2.59
CA MET A 133 7.98 -16.65 -1.26
C MET A 133 6.70 -16.02 -0.74
N ALA A 134 6.05 -15.21 -1.58
CA ALA A 134 4.83 -14.48 -1.24
C ALA A 134 3.90 -14.44 -2.44
N SER A 135 2.59 -14.41 -2.18
CA SER A 135 1.56 -14.21 -3.19
C SER A 135 0.53 -13.24 -2.63
N ILE A 136 0.21 -12.21 -3.40
CA ILE A 136 -0.86 -11.27 -3.08
C ILE A 136 -2.01 -11.52 -4.05
N ASP A 137 -3.22 -11.69 -3.52
CA ASP A 137 -4.46 -11.67 -4.28
C ASP A 137 -4.82 -10.21 -4.58
N MET A 138 -4.73 -9.83 -5.86
CA MET A 138 -4.95 -8.45 -6.31
C MET A 138 -6.38 -8.00 -6.07
N PRO A 139 -7.43 -8.78 -6.40
CA PRO A 139 -8.81 -8.48 -5.98
C PRO A 139 -8.94 -8.24 -4.48
N ALA A 140 -8.43 -9.12 -3.62
CA ALA A 140 -8.57 -8.99 -2.17
C ALA A 140 -7.91 -7.72 -1.62
N LEU A 141 -6.87 -7.25 -2.30
CA LEU A 141 -6.12 -6.05 -1.94
C LEU A 141 -6.77 -4.75 -2.44
N LEU A 142 -7.34 -4.79 -3.64
CA LEU A 142 -7.93 -3.63 -4.31
C LEU A 142 -9.43 -3.45 -3.99
N CYS A 143 -10.07 -4.50 -3.48
CA CYS A 143 -11.47 -4.53 -3.08
C CYS A 143 -11.59 -4.60 -1.57
N LYS A 144 -12.55 -3.86 -1.02
CA LYS A 144 -12.96 -4.05 0.38
C LYS A 144 -13.67 -5.40 0.54
N ALA A 145 -13.72 -5.90 1.77
CA ALA A 145 -14.41 -7.15 2.12
C ALA A 145 -15.91 -7.15 1.77
N ASP A 146 -16.52 -5.96 1.59
CA ASP A 146 -17.90 -5.78 1.14
C ASP A 146 -18.07 -5.90 -0.39
N GLY A 147 -16.99 -6.23 -1.11
CA GLY A 147 -16.96 -6.31 -2.58
C GLY A 147 -16.84 -4.95 -3.27
N THR A 148 -16.71 -3.85 -2.52
CA THR A 148 -16.56 -2.52 -3.11
C THR A 148 -15.10 -2.26 -3.44
N CYS A 149 -14.79 -2.22 -4.74
CA CYS A 149 -13.46 -1.86 -5.21
C CYS A 149 -13.49 -0.43 -5.75
N SER A 150 -13.14 0.56 -4.92
CA SER A 150 -13.30 1.98 -5.27
C SER A 150 -12.48 2.39 -6.49
N ASP A 151 -11.30 1.80 -6.66
CA ASP A 151 -10.37 2.14 -7.74
C ASP A 151 -10.35 1.06 -8.83
N TYR A 152 -10.44 -0.22 -8.47
CA TYR A 152 -10.51 -1.32 -9.45
C TYR A 152 -11.78 -1.29 -10.31
N CYS A 153 -12.95 -1.01 -9.72
CA CYS A 153 -14.22 -0.96 -10.47
C CYS A 153 -14.39 0.34 -11.27
N ARG A 154 -13.72 1.43 -10.88
CA ARG A 154 -13.81 2.71 -11.59
C ARG A 154 -13.12 2.64 -12.96
N LEU A 155 -12.11 1.79 -13.08
CA LEU A 155 -11.30 1.65 -14.30
C LEU A 155 -11.87 0.62 -15.26
N LYS A 156 -12.53 -0.42 -14.75
CA LYS A 156 -12.82 -1.60 -15.58
C LYS A 156 -14.03 -1.45 -16.50
N GLY A 157 -15.03 -0.63 -16.17
CA GLY A 157 -16.28 -0.60 -16.96
C GLY A 157 -16.85 -2.01 -17.23
N ASP A 158 -16.51 -2.97 -16.37
CA ASP A 158 -16.68 -4.39 -16.62
C ASP A 158 -18.04 -4.82 -16.08
N ALA A 159 -18.71 -5.71 -16.80
CA ALA A 159 -20.07 -6.12 -16.50
C ALA A 159 -20.19 -6.90 -15.18
N ASP A 160 -19.08 -7.50 -14.73
CA ASP A 160 -18.96 -8.24 -13.48
C ASP A 160 -18.60 -7.37 -12.27
N CYS A 161 -18.28 -6.08 -12.48
CA CYS A 161 -18.31 -5.15 -11.37
C CYS A 161 -19.77 -5.07 -10.92
N PRO A 162 -20.10 -5.31 -9.63
CA PRO A 162 -21.45 -5.08 -9.17
C PRO A 162 -21.77 -3.63 -9.55
N ALA A 163 -22.73 -3.47 -10.47
CA ALA A 163 -23.22 -2.17 -10.88
C ALA A 163 -23.41 -1.41 -9.57
N ARG A 164 -22.76 -0.24 -9.43
CA ARG A 164 -22.88 0.61 -8.23
C ARG A 164 -24.30 0.40 -7.73
N PRO A 165 -24.55 -0.11 -6.51
CA PRO A 165 -25.89 0.02 -5.97
C PRO A 165 -26.16 1.50 -6.12
N SER A 166 -27.08 1.85 -7.04
CA SER A 166 -27.29 3.21 -7.51
C SER A 166 -27.27 4.03 -6.25
N GLN A 167 -26.20 4.82 -6.03
CA GLN A 167 -25.91 5.36 -4.69
C GLN A 167 -27.25 5.90 -4.20
N PRO A 168 -27.84 5.33 -3.14
CA PRO A 168 -29.22 5.66 -2.79
C PRO A 168 -29.24 7.17 -2.71
N ALA A 169 -29.98 7.78 -3.66
CA ALA A 169 -29.80 9.18 -4.08
C ALA A 169 -29.49 9.98 -2.83
N LYS A 170 -28.23 10.41 -2.70
CA LYS A 170 -27.58 10.86 -1.46
C LYS A 170 -28.64 11.59 -0.66
N LYS A 171 -29.28 10.89 0.29
CA LYS A 171 -30.48 11.39 0.95
C LYS A 171 -29.95 12.60 1.68
N GLU A 172 -30.29 13.79 1.18
CA GLU A 172 -29.75 15.05 1.67
C GLU A 172 -29.83 14.96 3.18
N SER A 173 -28.65 14.90 3.80
CA SER A 173 -28.52 14.66 5.21
C SER A 173 -29.37 15.71 5.90
N GLY A 174 -30.42 15.26 6.57
CA GLY A 174 -31.19 16.10 7.46
C GLY A 174 -30.22 16.89 8.34
N PHE A 175 -30.57 18.15 8.58
CA PHE A 175 -29.83 19.11 9.40
C PHE A 175 -28.98 18.41 10.47
N PRO A 176 -27.64 18.57 10.48
CA PRO A 176 -26.80 17.87 11.44
C PRO A 176 -27.27 18.24 12.85
N ALA A 177 -27.47 17.24 13.70
CA ALA A 177 -28.05 17.42 15.03
C ALA A 177 -27.29 18.47 15.88
N GLU A 178 -26.01 18.68 15.60
CA GLU A 178 -25.20 19.73 16.22
C GLU A 178 -25.68 21.16 15.89
N LEU A 179 -26.15 21.41 14.66
CA LEU A 179 -26.73 22.71 14.28
C LEU A 179 -28.06 22.97 14.99
N ALA A 180 -28.86 21.94 15.26
CA ALA A 180 -30.13 22.08 15.97
C ALA A 180 -29.92 22.52 17.44
N LEU A 181 -28.89 21.99 18.10
CA LEU A 181 -28.55 22.35 19.48
C LEU A 181 -28.10 23.82 19.58
N VAL A 182 -27.29 24.29 18.62
CA VAL A 182 -26.88 25.70 18.55
C VAL A 182 -28.08 26.64 18.40
N VAL A 183 -29.06 26.30 17.54
CA VAL A 183 -30.26 27.12 17.33
C VAL A 183 -31.13 27.19 18.60
N VAL A 184 -31.30 26.08 19.31
CA VAL A 184 -32.07 26.04 20.57
C VAL A 184 -31.41 26.89 21.66
N VAL A 185 -30.09 26.78 21.82
CA VAL A 185 -29.34 27.60 22.80
C VAL A 185 -29.47 29.09 22.45
N LEU A 186 -29.36 29.45 21.18
CA LEU A 186 -29.48 30.84 20.73
C LEU A 186 -30.89 31.41 21.02
N ALA A 187 -31.94 30.61 20.80
CA ALA A 187 -33.31 30.99 21.11
C ALA A 187 -33.54 31.23 22.62
N ILE A 188 -32.98 30.38 23.48
CA ILE A 188 -33.05 30.54 24.94
C ILE A 188 -32.35 31.83 25.38
N VAL A 189 -31.14 32.09 24.86
CA VAL A 189 -30.40 33.32 25.18
C VAL A 189 -31.18 34.57 24.77
N LEU A 190 -31.78 34.59 23.58
CA LEU A 190 -32.60 35.70 23.12
C LEU A 190 -33.85 35.90 23.99
N ALA A 191 -34.50 34.82 24.42
CA ALA A 191 -35.65 34.89 25.32
C ALA A 191 -35.26 35.48 26.69
N LEU A 192 -34.12 35.06 27.26
CA LEU A 192 -33.61 35.60 28.53
C LEU A 192 -33.24 37.08 28.41
N LEU A 193 -32.64 37.50 27.29
CA LEU A 193 -32.34 38.91 27.03
C LEU A 193 -33.62 39.76 26.90
N ALA A 194 -34.66 39.23 26.25
CA ALA A 194 -35.96 39.89 26.15
C ALA A 194 -36.64 40.05 27.53
N LEU A 195 -36.61 39.01 28.37
CA LEU A 195 -37.14 39.06 29.74
C LEU A 195 -36.35 40.03 30.64
N ARG A 196 -35.03 40.11 30.47
CA ARG A 196 -34.20 41.08 31.21
C ARG A 196 -34.53 42.51 30.80
N ARG A 197 -34.76 42.75 29.50
CA ARG A 197 -35.13 44.07 28.99
C ARG A 197 -36.50 44.53 29.50
N SER A 198 -37.48 43.62 29.60
CA SER A 198 -38.80 43.98 30.14
C SER A 198 -38.75 44.32 31.63
N ARG A 199 -37.96 43.61 32.43
CA ARG A 199 -37.72 43.94 33.84
C ARG A 199 -37.12 45.33 34.02
N ASN A 200 -36.08 45.66 33.25
CA ASN A 200 -35.45 46.98 33.34
C ASN A 200 -36.41 48.12 32.93
N GLN A 201 -37.38 47.87 32.05
CA GLN A 201 -38.40 48.87 31.72
C GLN A 201 -39.43 49.08 32.84
N GLN A 202 -39.72 48.07 33.65
CA GLN A 202 -40.59 48.22 34.83
C GLN A 202 -39.93 49.03 35.94
N GLU A 203 -38.62 48.89 36.14
CA GLU A 203 -37.87 49.68 37.14
C GLU A 203 -37.76 51.16 36.79
N GLN A 204 -37.88 51.55 35.51
CA GLN A 204 -37.88 52.95 35.08
C GLN A 204 -39.26 53.62 35.13
N ALA A 205 -40.32 52.85 35.40
CA ALA A 205 -41.70 53.34 35.44
C ALA A 205 -42.23 53.57 36.88
N ILE A 206 -41.39 53.35 37.90
CA ILE A 206 -41.64 53.61 39.33
C ILE A 206 -40.79 54.81 39.76
#